data_AF-A0A2Z5X313-F1
#
_entry.id   AF-A0A2Z5X313-F1
#
_cell.length_a   1.000
_cell.length_b   1.000
_cell.length_c   1.000
_cell.angle_alpha   90.00
_cell.angle_beta   90.00
_cell.angle_gamma   90.00
#
_symmetry.space_group_name_H-M   'P 1'
#
loop_
_entity.id
_entity.type
_entity.pdbx_description
1 polymer ?
#
loop_
_entity_poly.entity_id
_entity_poly.type
_entity_poly.pdbx_seq_one_letter_code
_entity_poly.pdbx_strand_id
1 'polypeptide(L)' 'MTIQKIREQVLDLTEEERWELIDILMKSLRTKPPLAIKNRGIAASLVGIAKTDAPAPTDEEVKAILETRLLQK' A
#
# COMPACT_ATOMS: atom_id res chain seq x y z
N MET A 1 35.96 -1.81 4.92
CA MET A 1 36.04 -0.73 3.90
C MET A 1 35.40 0.52 4.49
N THR A 2 36.09 1.66 4.50
CA THR A 2 35.54 2.93 5.01
C THR A 2 34.75 3.63 3.90
N ILE A 3 33.70 4.37 4.24
CA ILE A 3 32.89 5.15 3.27
C ILE A 3 33.74 6.13 2.45
N GLN A 4 34.80 6.67 3.04
CA GLN A 4 35.75 7.57 2.37
C GLN A 4 36.50 6.85 1.24
N LYS A 5 36.97 5.62 1.49
CA LYS A 5 37.65 4.81 0.49
C LYS A 5 36.73 4.39 -0.66
N ILE A 6 35.45 4.15 -0.37
CA ILE A 6 34.43 3.90 -1.41
C ILE A 6 34.25 5.13 -2.30
N ARG A 7 34.20 6.33 -1.71
CA ARG A 7 34.03 7.57 -2.46
C ARG A 7 35.18 7.78 -3.45
N GLU A 8 36.41 7.55 -3.03
CA GLU A 8 37.58 7.66 -3.91
C GLU A 8 37.47 6.68 -5.08
N GLN A 9 37.17 5.41 -4.80
CA GLN A 9 37.03 4.38 -5.83
C GLN A 9 35.91 4.66 -6.83
N VAL A 10 34.79 5.28 -6.40
CA VAL A 10 33.68 5.63 -7.29
C VAL A 10 34.03 6.76 -8.25
N LEU A 11 34.97 7.63 -7.89
CA LEU A 11 35.44 8.72 -8.76
C LEU A 11 36.38 8.22 -9.86
N ASP A 12 37.01 7.06 -9.67
CA ASP A 12 37.89 6.43 -10.66
C ASP A 12 37.13 5.61 -11.72
N LEU A 13 35.83 5.38 -11.52
CA LEU A 13 34.97 4.61 -12.43
C LEU A 13 34.55 5.42 -13.66
N THR A 14 34.32 4.73 -14.78
CA THR A 14 33.71 5.36 -15.97
C THR A 14 32.26 5.76 -15.69
N GLU A 15 31.63 6.47 -16.62
CA GLU A 15 30.21 6.83 -16.48
C GLU A 15 29.31 5.59 -16.47
N GLU A 16 29.58 4.61 -17.33
CA GLU A 16 28.82 3.37 -17.44
C GLU A 16 28.90 2.55 -16.15
N GLU A 17 30.10 2.39 -15.60
CA GLU A 17 30.34 1.65 -14.35
C GLU A 17 29.65 2.32 -13.15
N ARG A 18 29.61 3.65 -13.11
CA ARG A 18 28.87 4.39 -12.07
C ARG A 18 27.38 4.15 -12.17
N TRP A 19 26.82 4.11 -13.38
CA TRP A 19 25.41 3.78 -13.59
C TRP A 19 25.08 2.35 -13.19
N GLU A 20 25.94 1.38 -13.54
CA GLU A 20 25.78 -0.02 -13.13
C GLU A 20 25.82 -0.16 -11.60
N LEU A 21 26.75 0.54 -10.93
CA LEU A 21 26.83 0.57 -9.47
C LEU A 21 25.55 1.14 -8.83
N ILE A 22 24.98 2.21 -9.38
CA ILE A 22 23.72 2.80 -8.90
C ILE A 22 22.57 1.78 -9.02
N ASP A 23 22.47 1.06 -10.14
CA ASP A 23 21.43 0.04 -10.34
C ASP A 23 21.56 -1.09 -9.32
N ILE A 24 22.78 -1.60 -9.09
CA ILE A 24 23.07 -2.62 -8.08
C ILE A 24 22.67 -2.13 -6.69
N LEU A 25 23.05 -0.90 -6.32
CA LEU A 25 22.71 -0.30 -5.03
C LEU A 25 21.19 -0.16 -4.87
N MET A 26 20.49 0.35 -5.88
CA MET A 26 19.04 0.45 -5.85
C MET A 26 18.36 -0.92 -5.68
N LYS A 27 18.81 -1.95 -6.40
CA LYS A 27 18.31 -3.32 -6.26
C LYS A 27 18.57 -3.88 -4.86
N SER A 28 19.75 -3.65 -4.30
CA SER A 28 20.10 -4.09 -2.95
C SER A 28 19.17 -3.49 -1.89
N LEU A 29 18.82 -2.21 -2.03
CA LEU A 29 17.95 -1.49 -1.11
C LEU A 29 16.46 -1.87 -1.25
N ARG A 30 16.04 -2.32 -2.44
CA ARG A 30 14.69 -2.83 -2.71
C ARG A 30 14.39 -4.22 -2.10
N THR A 31 15.38 -4.90 -1.52
CA THR A 31 15.17 -6.22 -0.86
C THR A 31 14.33 -6.15 0.40
N LYS A 32 14.13 -4.96 0.99
CA LYS A 32 12.98 -4.75 1.86
C LYS A 32 11.77 -4.65 0.93
N PRO A 33 10.86 -5.65 0.88
CA PRO A 33 9.59 -5.41 0.22
C PRO A 33 9.07 -4.10 0.83
N PRO A 34 8.65 -3.11 0.01
CA PRO A 34 7.94 -1.98 0.56
C PRO A 34 6.88 -2.61 1.44
N LEU A 35 6.90 -2.29 2.76
CA LEU A 35 5.88 -2.73 3.70
C LEU A 35 4.61 -2.58 2.90
N ALA A 36 4.00 -3.71 2.52
CA ALA A 36 2.84 -3.65 1.67
C ALA A 36 1.91 -2.78 2.48
N ILE A 37 1.78 -1.52 2.07
CA ILE A 37 0.83 -0.61 2.65
C ILE A 37 -0.42 -1.35 2.22
N LYS A 38 -0.93 -2.19 3.13
CA LYS A 38 -2.20 -2.84 2.99
C LYS A 38 -3.07 -1.63 2.82
N ASN A 39 -3.39 -1.32 1.56
CA ASN A 39 -4.31 -0.28 1.18
C ASN A 39 -5.63 -0.77 1.76
N ARG A 40 -5.80 -0.61 3.08
CA ARG A 40 -7.08 -0.59 3.73
C ARG A 40 -7.70 0.64 3.10
N GLY A 41 -8.37 0.42 1.97
CA GLY A 41 -9.09 1.47 1.28
C GLY A 41 -10.02 2.16 2.26
N ILE A 42 -10.50 3.34 1.91
CA ILE A 42 -11.38 4.16 2.77
C ILE A 42 -12.47 3.29 3.41
N ALA A 43 -13.06 2.34 2.66
CA ALA A 43 -14.03 1.36 3.17
C ALA A 43 -13.58 0.59 4.43
N ALA A 44 -12.32 0.15 4.51
CA ALA A 44 -11.79 -0.55 5.68
C ALA A 44 -11.53 0.38 6.88
N SER A 45 -11.34 1.67 6.64
CA SER A 45 -11.31 2.72 7.69
C SER A 45 -12.71 3.06 8.20
N LEU A 46 -13.76 2.80 7.41
CA LEU A 46 -15.15 3.08 7.79
C LEU A 46 -15.76 1.95 8.65
N VAL A 47 -15.12 0.78 8.73
CA VAL A 47 -15.56 -0.34 9.57
C VAL A 47 -15.56 0.11 11.04
N GLY A 48 -16.75 0.20 11.63
CA GLY A 48 -16.93 0.62 13.02
C GLY A 48 -17.47 2.03 13.22
N ILE A 49 -17.42 2.90 12.20
CA ILE A 49 -17.88 4.30 12.33
C ILE A 49 -19.40 4.38 12.33
N ALA A 50 -20.07 3.57 11.51
CA ALA A 50 -21.53 3.53 11.43
C ALA A 50 -22.15 2.35 12.22
N LYS A 51 -21.47 1.86 13.26
CA LYS A 51 -22.05 0.83 14.12
C LYS A 51 -23.20 1.44 14.92
N THR A 52 -24.36 0.81 14.85
CA THR A 52 -25.53 1.12 15.70
C THR A 52 -25.67 0.01 16.74
N ASP A 53 -26.27 0.31 17.89
CA ASP A 53 -26.62 -0.69 18.91
C ASP A 53 -27.77 -1.61 18.47
N ALA A 54 -28.39 -1.30 17.33
CA ALA A 54 -29.44 -2.12 16.75
C ALA A 54 -28.86 -3.45 16.23
N PRO A 55 -29.58 -4.57 16.40
CA PRO A 55 -29.18 -5.83 15.80
C PRO A 55 -29.12 -5.71 14.28
N ALA A 56 -28.28 -6.54 13.65
CA ALA A 56 -28.26 -6.64 12.20
C ALA A 56 -29.65 -7.07 11.70
N PRO A 57 -30.17 -6.46 10.62
CA PRO A 57 -31.46 -6.84 10.06
C PRO A 57 -31.40 -8.28 9.55
N THR A 58 -32.53 -8.97 9.63
CA THR A 58 -32.74 -10.30 9.06
C THR A 58 -32.78 -10.23 7.53
N ASP A 59 -32.58 -11.38 6.87
CA ASP A 59 -32.55 -11.46 5.41
C ASP A 59 -33.91 -11.01 4.80
N GLU A 60 -35.02 -11.31 5.47
CA GLU A 60 -36.36 -10.88 5.09
C GLU A 60 -36.54 -9.36 5.19
N GLU A 61 -36.04 -8.75 6.26
CA GLU A 61 -36.08 -7.30 6.46
C GLU A 61 -35.21 -6.56 5.43
N VAL A 62 -34.03 -7.10 5.12
CA VAL A 62 -33.15 -6.55 4.08
C VAL A 62 -33.86 -6.56 2.72
N LYS A 63 -34.54 -7.67 2.38
CA LYS A 63 -35.29 -7.77 1.13
C LYS A 63 -36.39 -6.71 1.05
N ALA A 64 -37.15 -6.51 2.12
CA ALA A 64 -38.20 -5.48 2.18
C ALA A 64 -37.65 -4.05 2.06
N ILE A 65 -36.52 -3.75 2.69
CA ILE A 65 -35.84 -2.44 2.58
C ILE A 65 -35.41 -2.18 1.14
N LEU A 66 -34.83 -3.19 0.46
CA LEU A 66 -34.37 -3.06 -0.91
C LEU A 66 -35.53 -2.87 -1.90
N GLU A 67 -36.61 -3.63 -1.76
CA GLU A 67 -37.83 -3.48 -2.56
C GLU A 67 -38.43 -2.07 -2.40
N THR A 68 -38.52 -1.58 -1.16
CA THR A 68 -39.00 -0.22 -0.86
C THR A 68 -38.12 0.86 -1.50
N ARG A 69 -36.80 0.71 -1.46
CA ARG A 69 -35.84 1.65 -2.08
C ARG A 69 -35.90 1.65 -3.60
N LEU A 70 -36.16 0.49 -4.20
CA LEU A 70 -36.22 0.33 -5.65
C LEU A 70 -37.47 1.01 -6.23
N LEU A 71 -38.57 1.03 -5.48
CA LEU A 71 -39.82 1.74 -5.83
C LEU A 71 -39.74 3.27 -5.64
N GLN A 72 -38.74 3.78 -4.92
CA GLN A 72 -38.54 5.21 -4.67
C GLN A 72 -37.63 5.90 -5.72
N LYS A 73 -37.18 5.17 -6.74
CA LYS A 73 -36.47 5.72 -7.91
C LYS A 73 -37.44 6.01 -9.05
#